data_AF-A0A970VG21-F1
#
_entry.id   AF-A0A970VG21-F1
#
_cell.length_a   1.000
_cell.length_b   1.000
_cell.length_c   1.000
_cell.angle_alpha   90.00
_cell.angle_beta   90.00
_cell.angle_gamma   90.00
#
_symmetry.space_group_name_H-M   'P 1'
#
loop_
_entity.id
_entity.type
_entity.pdbx_description
1 polymer ?
#
loop_
_entity_poly.entity_id
_entity_poly.type
_entity_poly.pdbx_seq_one_letter_code
_entity_poly.pdbx_strand_id
1 'polypeptide(L)'
;MEEEVVQVRHRVLLRERIFEPDKYFPQCHASTLIVLDHERDEVLASWFGGTHEKHPDVAIWLSRRKDGRWSSPVKVADAENIPCWNPVLFKGNNGRLYLFYKVGLNPQLWHTMVMTSTDGGDTWSQPRELVAGDIGGRGPVKNKPIILQSGRWIAPASVETETRWDCFVDISEDDGNTWIKSEMVPIDHGRLMDKGIIQPTLWESEPGEVHMLTRSTEGFIYRSDSENGGMTWCQAYPTDLPNNNSGIDLVKLKNGKLVLVYNPVQGNWVERTPIALRVSDDNGLTWRDELILDHNEAPKTSHDGEFSYPAIVSAENHVYITYTWKRKTIAFWKIYISF
;
A
#
# COMPACT_ATOMS: atom_id res chain seq x y z
N MET A 1 -10.45 -37.97 -2.66
CA MET A 1 -9.03 -37.70 -2.94
C MET A 1 -8.65 -36.61 -1.97
N GLU A 2 -7.81 -36.90 -0.98
CA GLU A 2 -7.25 -35.84 -0.12
C GLU A 2 -6.35 -34.99 -1.02
N GLU A 3 -6.69 -33.70 -1.18
CA GLU A 3 -5.76 -32.74 -1.78
C GLU A 3 -4.53 -32.66 -0.86
N GLU A 4 -3.37 -32.98 -1.40
CA GLU A 4 -2.10 -32.73 -0.71
C GLU A 4 -2.01 -31.24 -0.39
N VAL A 5 -2.12 -30.90 0.90
CA VAL A 5 -1.93 -29.53 1.37
C VAL A 5 -0.47 -29.17 1.13
N VAL A 6 -0.22 -28.45 0.04
CA VAL A 6 1.10 -27.89 -0.30
C VAL A 6 1.54 -26.97 0.85
N GLN A 7 2.61 -27.36 1.55
CA GLN A 7 3.10 -26.67 2.74
C GLN A 7 3.88 -25.41 2.34
N VAL A 8 3.33 -24.23 2.64
CA VAL A 8 4.05 -22.97 2.43
C VAL A 8 5.23 -22.89 3.39
N ARG A 9 6.42 -22.55 2.88
CA ARG A 9 7.59 -22.27 3.73
C ARG A 9 8.11 -20.86 3.48
N HIS A 10 8.28 -20.12 4.57
CA HIS A 10 8.88 -18.79 4.57
C HIS A 10 10.36 -18.89 4.94
N ARG A 11 11.25 -18.45 4.05
CA ARG A 11 12.66 -18.27 4.35
C ARG A 11 12.97 -16.77 4.40
N VAL A 12 13.11 -16.24 5.61
CA VAL A 12 13.53 -14.85 5.83
C VAL A 12 14.99 -14.70 5.38
N LEU A 13 15.22 -13.91 4.34
CA LEU A 13 16.56 -13.66 3.79
C LEU A 13 17.19 -12.43 4.42
N LEU A 14 16.37 -11.41 4.69
CA LEU A 14 16.82 -10.14 5.23
C LEU A 14 15.71 -9.51 6.07
N ARG A 15 16.13 -8.91 7.19
CA ARG A 15 15.34 -8.03 8.04
C ARG A 15 16.26 -6.92 8.52
N GLU A 16 15.91 -5.68 8.21
CA GLU A 16 16.65 -4.51 8.66
C GLU A 16 15.73 -3.29 8.78
N ARG A 17 16.32 -2.17 9.18
CA ARG A 17 15.70 -0.85 9.11
C ARG A 17 16.41 -0.07 8.01
N ILE A 18 15.67 0.69 7.21
CA ILE A 18 16.25 1.49 6.11
C ILE A 18 17.22 2.55 6.66
N PHE A 19 16.95 3.07 7.85
CA PHE A 19 17.81 4.00 8.57
C PHE A 19 17.60 3.89 10.09
N GLU A 20 18.53 4.44 10.87
CA GLU A 20 18.42 4.46 12.33
C GLU A 20 17.26 5.35 12.82
N PRO A 21 16.47 4.91 13.81
CA PRO A 21 15.47 5.74 14.47
C PRO A 21 16.00 7.11 14.90
N ASP A 22 15.16 8.15 14.78
CA ASP A 22 15.45 9.53 15.21
C ASP A 22 16.65 10.21 14.52
N LYS A 23 17.27 9.58 13.52
CA LYS A 23 18.44 10.12 12.83
C LYS A 23 18.12 11.27 11.87
N TYR A 24 17.01 11.17 11.13
CA TYR A 24 16.67 12.09 10.04
C TYR A 24 15.39 12.89 10.30
N PHE A 25 14.42 12.31 11.00
CA PHE A 25 13.10 12.91 11.21
C PHE A 25 12.59 12.56 12.60
N PRO A 26 11.86 13.46 13.27
CA PRO A 26 11.10 13.12 14.46
C PRO A 26 9.99 12.10 14.19
N GLN A 27 9.34 12.17 13.02
CA GLN A 27 8.37 11.18 12.54
C GLN A 27 8.50 10.87 11.04
N CYS A 28 8.28 9.61 10.67
CA CYS A 28 8.10 9.14 9.30
C CYS A 28 7.01 8.06 9.22
N HIS A 29 6.28 7.99 8.11
CA HIS A 29 5.16 7.05 7.97
C HIS A 29 4.78 6.79 6.49
N ALA A 30 3.86 5.84 6.28
CA ALA A 30 3.30 5.44 4.99
C ALA A 30 4.35 5.11 3.93
N SER A 31 5.12 4.04 4.17
CA SER A 31 6.12 3.58 3.22
C SER A 31 5.52 2.91 1.99
N THR A 32 6.24 2.99 0.87
CA THR A 32 6.04 2.26 -0.36
C THR A 32 7.40 1.75 -0.86
N LEU A 33 7.40 0.76 -1.75
CA LEU A 33 8.64 0.23 -2.33
C LEU A 33 8.43 -0.33 -3.74
N ILE A 34 9.53 -0.43 -4.49
CA ILE A 34 9.58 -1.15 -5.76
C ILE A 34 10.94 -1.81 -5.96
N VAL A 35 10.95 -3.01 -6.55
CA VAL A 35 12.18 -3.71 -6.96
C VAL A 35 12.57 -3.20 -8.35
N LEU A 36 13.76 -2.62 -8.46
CA LEU A 36 14.33 -2.18 -9.74
C LEU A 36 14.99 -3.35 -10.47
N ASP A 37 15.81 -4.10 -9.73
CA ASP A 37 16.54 -5.28 -10.22
C ASP A 37 16.61 -6.31 -9.08
N HIS A 38 15.97 -7.46 -9.29
CA HIS A 38 15.92 -8.55 -8.32
C HIS A 38 17.29 -9.19 -8.09
N GLU A 39 18.03 -9.43 -9.17
CA GLU A 39 19.31 -10.14 -9.18
C GLU A 39 20.41 -9.30 -8.52
N ARG A 40 20.35 -7.99 -8.70
CA ARG A 40 21.29 -7.03 -8.09
C ARG A 40 20.85 -6.50 -6.73
N ASP A 41 19.70 -6.97 -6.22
CA ASP A 41 19.10 -6.48 -4.97
C ASP A 41 18.89 -4.96 -4.95
N GLU A 42 18.53 -4.38 -6.10
CA GLU A 42 18.25 -2.95 -6.24
C GLU A 42 16.77 -2.66 -5.96
N VAL A 43 16.52 -1.86 -4.93
CA VAL A 43 15.18 -1.53 -4.43
C VAL A 43 15.07 -0.03 -4.21
N LEU A 44 13.94 0.57 -4.54
CA LEU A 44 13.58 1.90 -4.08
C LEU A 44 12.52 1.81 -3.00
N ALA A 45 12.65 2.64 -1.97
CA ALA A 45 11.62 2.85 -0.96
C ALA A 45 11.36 4.34 -0.80
N SER A 46 10.11 4.70 -0.54
CA SER A 46 9.70 6.08 -0.27
C SER A 46 8.70 6.11 0.88
N TRP A 47 8.65 7.24 1.60
CA TRP A 47 7.76 7.49 2.74
C TRP A 47 7.61 9.00 2.92
N PHE A 48 6.62 9.46 3.69
CA PHE A 48 6.60 10.85 4.13
C PHE A 48 7.30 10.99 5.49
N GLY A 49 7.96 12.14 5.71
CA GLY A 49 8.70 12.40 6.95
C GLY A 49 8.87 13.89 7.21
N GLY A 50 8.85 14.26 8.49
CA GLY A 50 8.90 15.64 8.98
C GLY A 50 8.74 15.70 10.51
N THR A 51 8.31 16.85 11.02
CA THR A 51 8.15 17.07 12.46
C THR A 51 7.07 16.17 13.07
N HIS A 52 5.88 16.15 12.48
CA HIS A 52 4.82 15.18 12.79
C HIS A 52 3.82 15.13 11.63
N GLU A 53 2.96 14.13 11.58
CA GLU A 53 1.87 14.06 10.59
C GLU A 53 1.04 15.35 10.57
N LYS A 54 0.66 15.84 9.37
CA LYS A 54 0.01 17.15 9.12
C LYS A 54 0.91 18.38 9.25
N HIS A 55 2.11 18.27 9.79
CA HIS A 55 2.95 19.44 9.95
C HIS A 55 3.38 20.02 8.58
N PRO A 56 3.41 21.34 8.38
CA PRO A 56 3.73 21.96 7.08
C PRO A 56 5.08 21.60 6.47
N ASP A 57 6.00 21.00 7.24
CA ASP A 57 7.33 20.58 6.79
C ASP A 57 7.39 19.12 6.29
N VAL A 58 6.28 18.38 6.36
CA VAL A 58 6.25 16.99 5.95
C VAL A 58 6.46 16.89 4.45
N ALA A 59 7.54 16.22 4.06
CA ALA A 59 7.96 16.02 2.69
C ALA A 59 7.99 14.53 2.34
N ILE A 60 8.12 14.23 1.04
CA ILE A 60 8.34 12.89 0.53
C ILE A 60 9.85 12.63 0.46
N TRP A 61 10.25 11.52 1.06
CA TRP A 61 11.64 11.07 1.12
C TRP A 61 11.79 9.74 0.38
N LEU A 62 12.99 9.50 -0.12
CA LEU A 62 13.33 8.30 -0.88
C LEU A 62 14.70 7.79 -0.46
N SER A 63 14.85 6.47 -0.38
CA SER A 63 16.14 5.80 -0.28
C SER A 63 16.23 4.70 -1.33
N ARG A 64 17.44 4.51 -1.87
CA ARG A 64 17.78 3.43 -2.78
C ARG A 64 18.61 2.39 -2.05
N ARG A 65 18.26 1.12 -2.21
CA ARG A 65 19.11 -0.01 -1.88
C ARG A 65 19.93 -0.38 -3.11
N LYS A 66 21.24 -0.49 -2.94
CA LYS A 66 22.18 -0.99 -3.95
C LYS A 66 23.36 -1.66 -3.25
N ASP A 67 23.88 -2.75 -3.82
CA ASP A 67 25.01 -3.50 -3.27
C ASP A 67 24.82 -3.88 -1.78
N GLY A 68 23.58 -4.24 -1.44
CA GLY A 68 23.20 -4.67 -0.10
C GLY A 68 23.11 -3.55 0.95
N ARG A 69 23.10 -2.27 0.56
CA ARG A 69 23.04 -1.13 1.49
C ARG A 69 22.02 -0.09 1.05
N TRP A 70 21.39 0.57 2.03
CA TRP A 70 20.52 1.72 1.80
C TRP A 70 21.29 3.02 1.74
N SER A 71 20.94 3.89 0.78
CA SER A 71 21.39 5.27 0.73
C SER A 71 20.78 6.06 1.89
N SER A 72 21.43 7.17 2.27
CA SER A 72 20.77 8.17 3.12
C SER A 72 19.48 8.66 2.43
N PRO A 73 18.42 8.96 3.20
CA PRO A 73 17.20 9.52 2.64
C PRO A 73 17.46 10.82 1.89
N VAL A 74 16.88 10.95 0.71
CA VAL A 74 16.87 12.18 -0.09
C VAL A 74 15.44 12.70 -0.20
N LYS A 75 15.26 14.02 -0.06
CA LYS A 75 13.96 14.65 -0.26
C LYS A 75 13.67 14.69 -1.76
N VAL A 76 12.54 14.11 -2.18
CA VAL A 76 12.18 14.01 -3.61
C VAL A 76 10.97 14.88 -3.97
N ALA A 77 10.10 15.20 -3.00
CA ALA A 77 9.01 16.15 -3.20
C ALA A 77 8.63 16.86 -1.90
N ASP A 78 8.28 18.13 -2.00
CA ASP A 78 7.67 18.93 -0.94
C ASP A 78 6.66 19.92 -1.53
N ALA A 79 5.92 20.59 -0.65
CA ALA A 79 5.06 21.71 -1.00
C ALA A 79 5.25 22.81 0.05
N GLU A 80 5.24 24.06 -0.39
CA GLU A 80 5.50 25.19 0.50
C GLU A 80 4.37 25.33 1.53
N ASN A 81 4.72 25.19 2.82
CA ASN A 81 3.81 25.32 3.95
C ASN A 81 2.58 24.40 3.91
N ILE A 82 2.65 23.30 3.15
CA ILE A 82 1.57 22.32 3.02
C ILE A 82 2.18 20.92 3.12
N PRO A 83 1.67 20.03 3.98
CA PRO A 83 2.22 18.69 4.11
C PRO A 83 2.00 17.84 2.85
N CYS A 84 3.01 17.02 2.54
CA CYS A 84 2.92 15.92 1.60
C CYS A 84 2.62 14.59 2.30
N TRP A 85 1.97 13.67 1.60
CA TRP A 85 1.48 12.41 2.20
C TRP A 85 1.56 11.22 1.26
N ASN A 86 1.42 10.03 1.84
CA ASN A 86 1.20 8.73 1.21
C ASN A 86 1.85 8.59 -0.18
N PRO A 87 3.19 8.54 -0.24
CA PRO A 87 3.86 8.25 -1.50
C PRO A 87 3.52 6.83 -1.97
N VAL A 88 3.37 6.67 -3.28
CA VAL A 88 3.16 5.38 -3.93
C VAL A 88 4.09 5.27 -5.12
N LEU A 89 5.00 4.31 -5.07
CA LEU A 89 5.89 3.96 -6.18
C LEU A 89 5.20 2.94 -7.08
N PHE A 90 5.37 3.11 -8.39
CA PHE A 90 4.81 2.23 -9.41
C PHE A 90 5.71 2.18 -10.65
N LYS A 91 5.78 1.03 -11.32
CA LYS A 91 6.48 0.87 -12.59
C LYS A 91 5.46 0.55 -13.67
N GLY A 92 5.34 1.44 -14.64
CA GLY A 92 4.47 1.24 -15.80
C GLY A 92 5.01 0.17 -16.74
N ASN A 93 4.12 -0.41 -17.55
CA ASN A 93 4.45 -1.23 -18.72
C ASN A 93 5.25 -0.44 -19.78
N ASN A 94 5.18 0.89 -19.76
CA ASN A 94 6.01 1.79 -20.59
C ASN A 94 7.47 1.95 -20.10
N GLY A 95 7.87 1.22 -19.04
CA GLY A 95 9.22 1.22 -18.50
C GLY A 95 9.57 2.38 -17.57
N ARG A 96 8.67 3.36 -17.39
CA ARG A 96 8.88 4.50 -16.48
C ARG A 96 8.54 4.14 -15.05
N LEU A 97 9.21 4.79 -14.11
CA LEU A 97 8.79 4.83 -12.72
C LEU A 97 7.88 6.04 -12.49
N TYR A 98 6.91 5.84 -11.61
CA TYR A 98 5.96 6.85 -11.16
C TYR A 98 6.05 6.95 -9.65
N LEU A 99 6.05 8.19 -9.15
CA LEU A 99 5.88 8.52 -7.75
C LEU A 99 4.61 9.37 -7.64
N PHE A 100 3.56 8.77 -7.12
CA PHE A 100 2.35 9.48 -6.73
C PHE A 100 2.48 9.91 -5.28
N TYR A 101 1.95 11.06 -4.92
CA TYR A 101 1.87 11.51 -3.52
C TYR A 101 0.72 12.51 -3.38
N LYS A 102 0.29 12.76 -2.14
CA LYS A 102 -0.75 13.75 -1.87
C LYS A 102 -0.16 15.04 -1.34
N VAL A 103 -0.81 16.16 -1.65
CA VAL A 103 -0.48 17.47 -1.10
C VAL A 103 -1.77 18.10 -0.59
N GLY A 104 -1.80 18.54 0.67
CA GLY A 104 -2.95 19.23 1.25
C GLY A 104 -3.03 19.13 2.77
N LEU A 105 -3.82 19.99 3.39
CA LEU A 105 -3.89 20.13 4.85
C LEU A 105 -4.47 18.89 5.55
N ASN A 106 -5.34 18.15 4.88
CA ASN A 106 -6.01 16.95 5.38
C ASN A 106 -6.53 16.08 4.23
N PRO A 107 -6.97 14.84 4.50
CA PRO A 107 -7.51 13.94 3.46
C PRO A 107 -8.77 14.44 2.72
N GLN A 108 -9.51 15.41 3.26
CA GLN A 108 -10.66 16.00 2.59
C GLN A 108 -10.25 17.02 1.51
N LEU A 109 -9.09 17.65 1.69
CA LEU A 109 -8.63 18.81 0.90
C LEU A 109 -7.33 18.52 0.12
N TRP A 110 -6.80 17.31 0.21
CA TRP A 110 -5.62 16.95 -0.56
C TRP A 110 -5.93 16.74 -2.04
N HIS A 111 -4.92 16.88 -2.87
CA HIS A 111 -4.94 16.49 -4.27
C HIS A 111 -3.74 15.59 -4.55
N THR A 112 -3.74 14.94 -5.70
CA THR A 112 -2.70 13.97 -6.06
C THR A 112 -1.72 14.58 -7.05
N MET A 113 -0.45 14.54 -6.68
CA MET A 113 0.66 14.89 -7.54
C MET A 113 1.33 13.63 -8.07
N VAL A 114 1.89 13.72 -9.27
CA VAL A 114 2.67 12.65 -9.91
C VAL A 114 3.98 13.20 -10.47
N MET A 115 5.04 12.43 -10.25
CA MET A 115 6.35 12.62 -10.85
C MET A 115 6.73 11.33 -11.57
N THR A 116 7.54 11.44 -12.63
CA THR A 116 8.02 10.29 -13.40
C THR A 116 9.53 10.27 -13.49
N SER A 117 10.09 9.07 -13.60
CA SER A 117 11.52 8.86 -13.82
C SER A 117 11.75 7.86 -14.95
N THR A 118 12.77 8.13 -15.76
CA THR A 118 13.21 7.28 -16.88
C THR A 118 14.60 6.66 -16.66
N ASP A 119 15.22 6.92 -15.51
CA ASP A 119 16.57 6.49 -15.15
C ASP A 119 16.59 5.66 -13.85
N GLY A 120 15.49 4.95 -13.60
CA GLY A 120 15.37 4.08 -12.43
C GLY A 120 15.18 4.84 -11.12
N GLY A 121 14.80 6.11 -11.15
CA GLY A 121 14.51 6.94 -9.97
C GLY A 121 15.70 7.76 -9.46
N ASP A 122 16.74 7.92 -10.28
CA ASP A 122 17.88 8.82 -9.97
C ASP A 122 17.48 10.28 -10.17
N THR A 123 16.71 10.57 -11.22
CA THR A 123 16.10 11.88 -11.44
C THR A 123 14.59 11.76 -11.66
N TRP A 124 13.87 12.82 -11.32
CA TRP A 124 12.41 12.88 -11.40
C TRP A 124 11.98 14.13 -12.16
N SER A 125 10.91 14.00 -12.95
CA SER A 125 10.27 15.13 -13.62
C SER A 125 9.73 16.15 -12.61
N GLN A 126 9.46 17.38 -13.08
CA GLN A 126 8.66 18.31 -12.30
C GLN A 126 7.31 17.69 -11.92
N PRO A 127 6.79 17.97 -10.71
CA PRO A 127 5.52 17.43 -10.27
C PRO A 127 4.39 18.08 -11.06
N ARG A 128 3.37 17.28 -11.38
CA ARG A 128 2.11 17.74 -11.96
C ARG A 128 0.94 17.12 -11.22
N GLU A 129 -0.22 17.76 -11.28
CA GLU A 129 -1.45 17.15 -10.81
C GLU A 129 -1.75 15.89 -11.64
N LEU A 130 -2.26 14.85 -10.97
CA LEU A 130 -2.70 13.62 -11.62
C LEU A 130 -3.90 13.91 -12.54
N VAL A 131 -4.87 14.64 -11.99
CA VAL A 131 -6.07 15.13 -12.67
C VAL A 131 -6.20 16.62 -12.33
N ALA A 132 -6.22 17.47 -13.35
CA ALA A 132 -6.15 18.92 -13.17
C ALA A 132 -7.36 19.45 -12.36
N GLY A 133 -7.08 20.23 -11.31
CA GLY A 133 -8.07 20.86 -10.44
C GLY A 133 -8.86 19.91 -9.53
N ASP A 134 -8.45 18.64 -9.45
CA ASP A 134 -9.14 17.66 -8.60
C ASP A 134 -8.80 17.84 -7.12
N ILE A 135 -9.78 17.58 -6.25
CA ILE A 135 -9.62 17.52 -4.80
C ILE A 135 -10.21 16.20 -4.32
N GLY A 136 -9.47 15.53 -3.43
CA GLY A 136 -9.81 14.24 -2.86
C GLY A 136 -8.79 13.17 -3.21
N GLY A 137 -9.07 11.94 -2.77
CA GLY A 137 -8.16 10.81 -2.92
C GLY A 137 -8.18 10.15 -4.30
N ARG A 138 -8.13 10.90 -5.42
CA ARG A 138 -7.94 10.30 -6.76
C ARG A 138 -6.58 9.60 -6.90
N GLY A 139 -6.45 8.71 -7.87
CA GLY A 139 -5.26 7.88 -8.07
C GLY A 139 -4.97 6.98 -6.87
N PRO A 140 -3.75 6.46 -6.74
CA PRO A 140 -3.43 5.60 -5.62
C PRO A 140 -3.39 6.43 -4.34
N VAL A 141 -4.26 6.13 -3.36
CA VAL A 141 -4.29 6.85 -2.07
C VAL A 141 -3.23 6.35 -1.12
N LYS A 142 -2.85 5.06 -1.21
CA LYS A 142 -1.88 4.43 -0.33
C LYS A 142 -1.24 3.20 -0.97
N ASN A 143 -2.01 2.34 -1.64
CA ASN A 143 -1.51 1.12 -2.26
C ASN A 143 -1.19 1.33 -3.74
N LYS A 144 -0.25 0.52 -4.25
CA LYS A 144 0.22 0.56 -5.64
C LYS A 144 -0.90 0.24 -6.63
N PRO A 145 -0.92 0.90 -7.81
CA PRO A 145 -1.72 0.45 -8.94
C PRO A 145 -1.34 -0.96 -9.40
N ILE A 146 -2.24 -1.59 -10.16
CA ILE A 146 -1.94 -2.79 -10.94
C ILE A 146 -2.18 -2.52 -12.43
N ILE A 147 -1.48 -3.27 -13.29
CA ILE A 147 -1.72 -3.30 -14.73
C ILE A 147 -2.49 -4.58 -15.01
N LEU A 148 -3.70 -4.44 -15.54
CA LEU A 148 -4.52 -5.57 -15.94
C LEU A 148 -3.94 -6.25 -17.18
N GLN A 149 -4.36 -7.49 -17.44
CA GLN A 149 -3.98 -8.22 -18.65
C GLN A 149 -4.35 -7.49 -19.95
N SER A 150 -5.38 -6.63 -19.91
CA SER A 150 -5.75 -5.76 -21.04
C SER A 150 -4.76 -4.63 -21.33
N GLY A 151 -3.82 -4.36 -20.42
CA GLY A 151 -2.93 -3.19 -20.45
C GLY A 151 -3.47 -1.97 -19.69
N ARG A 152 -4.74 -1.99 -19.29
CA ARG A 152 -5.37 -0.95 -18.45
C ARG A 152 -4.65 -0.84 -17.10
N TRP A 153 -4.41 0.38 -16.64
CA TRP A 153 -3.93 0.63 -15.29
C TRP A 153 -5.11 0.93 -14.38
N ILE A 154 -5.13 0.34 -13.19
CA ILE A 154 -6.11 0.67 -12.16
C ILE A 154 -5.41 1.02 -10.85
N ALA A 155 -5.75 2.18 -10.30
CA ALA A 155 -5.16 2.73 -9.09
C ALA A 155 -6.19 2.72 -7.95
N PRO A 156 -5.90 2.06 -6.81
CA PRO A 156 -6.84 1.97 -5.71
C PRO A 156 -6.99 3.31 -4.96
N ALA A 157 -8.23 3.75 -4.82
CA ALA A 157 -8.56 5.08 -4.35
C ALA A 157 -9.68 5.05 -3.30
N SER A 158 -9.81 6.13 -2.54
CA SER A 158 -10.90 6.29 -1.57
C SER A 158 -11.18 7.75 -1.26
N VAL A 159 -12.44 8.07 -0.96
CA VAL A 159 -12.85 9.37 -0.43
C VAL A 159 -12.99 9.25 1.09
N GLU A 160 -12.44 10.24 1.80
CA GLU A 160 -12.44 10.27 3.25
C GLU A 160 -13.13 11.55 3.73
N THR A 161 -14.39 11.46 4.16
CA THR A 161 -15.10 12.58 4.80
C THR A 161 -15.14 12.40 6.33
N GLU A 162 -15.70 13.38 7.05
CA GLU A 162 -15.83 13.29 8.50
C GLU A 162 -16.69 12.09 8.94
N THR A 163 -17.74 11.78 8.17
CA THR A 163 -18.77 10.79 8.53
C THR A 163 -18.81 9.58 7.62
N ARG A 164 -18.17 9.62 6.44
CA ARG A 164 -18.32 8.61 5.40
C ARG A 164 -17.04 8.35 4.62
N TRP A 165 -16.75 7.07 4.44
CA TRP A 165 -15.59 6.53 3.76
C TRP A 165 -16.03 5.58 2.64
N ASP A 166 -15.61 5.84 1.41
CA ASP A 166 -15.95 5.00 0.26
C ASP A 166 -14.72 4.74 -0.63
N CYS A 167 -14.63 3.51 -1.14
CA CYS A 167 -13.61 3.08 -2.09
C CYS A 167 -14.08 3.28 -3.54
N PHE A 168 -13.10 3.44 -4.42
CA PHE A 168 -13.25 3.36 -5.87
C PHE A 168 -11.89 3.04 -6.49
N VAL A 169 -11.80 2.93 -7.81
CA VAL A 169 -10.52 2.90 -8.52
C VAL A 169 -10.46 4.00 -9.56
N ASP A 170 -9.28 4.56 -9.76
CA ASP A 170 -8.98 5.40 -10.92
C ASP A 170 -8.39 4.55 -12.03
N ILE A 171 -8.84 4.78 -13.26
CA ILE A 171 -8.57 3.94 -14.42
C ILE A 171 -7.85 4.76 -15.48
N SER A 172 -6.74 4.24 -16.00
CA SER A 172 -6.04 4.82 -17.14
C SER A 172 -5.91 3.78 -18.25
N GLU A 173 -6.24 4.20 -19.48
CA GLU A 173 -6.15 3.40 -20.71
C GLU A 173 -4.94 3.82 -21.58
N ASP A 174 -4.16 4.79 -21.12
CA ASP A 174 -3.12 5.48 -21.90
C ASP A 174 -1.80 5.65 -21.11
N ASP A 175 -1.41 4.59 -20.39
CA ASP A 175 -0.17 4.51 -19.61
C ASP A 175 0.00 5.64 -18.57
N GLY A 176 -1.09 5.98 -17.90
CA GLY A 176 -1.13 6.94 -16.79
C GLY A 176 -1.19 8.41 -17.22
N ASN A 177 -1.45 8.69 -18.51
CA ASN A 177 -1.56 10.07 -19.01
C ASN A 177 -2.89 10.70 -18.58
N THR A 178 -4.00 10.00 -18.73
CA THR A 178 -5.35 10.40 -18.31
C THR A 178 -5.99 9.36 -17.39
N TRP A 179 -6.90 9.82 -16.52
CA TRP A 179 -7.51 9.00 -15.49
C TRP A 179 -9.02 9.26 -15.38
N ILE A 180 -9.80 8.18 -15.41
CA ILE A 180 -11.25 8.19 -15.25
C ILE A 180 -11.60 7.46 -13.96
N LYS A 181 -12.48 8.06 -13.17
CA LYS A 181 -12.97 7.48 -11.92
C LYS A 181 -13.99 6.36 -12.22
N SER A 182 -13.85 5.20 -11.58
CA SER A 182 -14.87 4.15 -11.59
C SER A 182 -16.14 4.57 -10.84
N GLU A 183 -17.17 3.73 -10.87
CA GLU A 183 -18.22 3.84 -9.86
C GLU A 183 -17.67 3.62 -8.45
N MET A 184 -18.34 4.18 -7.45
CA MET A 184 -18.03 3.90 -6.05
C MET A 184 -18.37 2.46 -5.74
N VAL A 185 -17.56 1.82 -4.90
CA VAL A 185 -17.84 0.49 -4.37
C VAL A 185 -19.11 0.56 -3.51
N PRO A 186 -20.18 -0.17 -3.85
CA PRO A 186 -21.41 -0.13 -3.06
C PRO A 186 -21.18 -0.68 -1.64
N ILE A 187 -21.69 0.03 -0.63
CA ILE A 187 -21.70 -0.42 0.77
C ILE A 187 -22.90 0.20 1.51
N ASP A 188 -23.57 -0.59 2.36
CA ASP A 188 -24.73 -0.12 3.13
C ASP A 188 -24.28 0.58 4.42
N HIS A 189 -24.03 1.89 4.31
CA HIS A 189 -23.67 2.76 5.44
C HIS A 189 -24.70 2.77 6.58
N GLY A 190 -25.96 2.37 6.32
CA GLY A 190 -26.98 2.27 7.37
C GLY A 190 -26.76 1.10 8.33
N ARG A 191 -25.86 0.17 8.00
CA ARG A 191 -25.54 -1.03 8.80
C ARG A 191 -24.14 -1.02 9.40
N LEU A 192 -23.32 -0.02 9.06
CA LEU A 192 -21.96 0.08 9.56
C LEU A 192 -21.95 0.70 10.96
N MET A 193 -21.00 0.28 11.78
CA MET A 193 -20.77 0.84 13.11
C MET A 193 -20.16 2.25 13.03
N ASP A 194 -19.41 2.53 11.96
CA ASP A 194 -18.70 3.80 11.78
C ASP A 194 -18.50 4.08 10.26
N LYS A 195 -17.49 4.88 9.88
CA LYS A 195 -17.39 5.56 8.57
C LYS A 195 -17.37 4.66 7.33
N GLY A 196 -16.90 3.42 7.42
CA GLY A 196 -16.88 2.47 6.30
C GLY A 196 -15.50 2.01 5.85
N ILE A 197 -15.29 1.92 4.52
CA ILE A 197 -14.12 1.24 3.90
C ILE A 197 -13.20 2.23 3.18
N ILE A 198 -11.87 2.04 3.28
CA ILE A 198 -10.87 2.85 2.58
C ILE A 198 -9.60 2.07 2.21
N GLN A 199 -8.76 2.72 1.40
CA GLN A 199 -7.40 2.30 1.05
C GLN A 199 -7.34 0.86 0.49
N PRO A 200 -7.99 0.59 -0.65
CA PRO A 200 -8.02 -0.74 -1.24
C PRO A 200 -6.62 -1.20 -1.63
N THR A 201 -6.41 -2.52 -1.69
CA THR A 201 -5.33 -3.17 -2.44
C THR A 201 -5.95 -4.15 -3.43
N LEU A 202 -5.33 -4.35 -4.59
CA LEU A 202 -5.97 -4.94 -5.77
C LEU A 202 -5.20 -6.16 -6.30
N TRP A 203 -5.92 -7.08 -6.92
CA TRP A 203 -5.35 -8.09 -7.82
C TRP A 203 -6.37 -8.46 -8.91
N GLU A 204 -5.86 -8.95 -10.03
CA GLU A 204 -6.67 -9.53 -11.10
C GLU A 204 -6.50 -11.06 -11.04
N SER A 205 -7.60 -11.82 -10.96
CA SER A 205 -7.54 -13.29 -10.96
C SER A 205 -7.45 -13.84 -12.37
N GLU A 206 -8.35 -13.37 -13.23
CA GLU A 206 -8.53 -13.67 -14.66
C GLU A 206 -8.78 -12.36 -15.44
N PRO A 207 -8.64 -12.31 -16.78
CA PRO A 207 -8.82 -11.07 -17.54
C PRO A 207 -10.14 -10.35 -17.23
N GLY A 208 -10.06 -9.16 -16.65
CA GLY A 208 -11.23 -8.36 -16.26
C GLY A 208 -11.83 -8.69 -14.89
N GLU A 209 -11.46 -9.82 -14.29
CA GLU A 209 -11.87 -10.26 -12.96
C GLU A 209 -10.94 -9.64 -11.89
N VAL A 210 -11.35 -8.49 -11.40
CA VAL A 210 -10.57 -7.68 -10.46
C VAL A 210 -11.19 -7.76 -9.07
N HIS A 211 -10.35 -7.91 -8.07
CA HIS A 211 -10.76 -7.98 -6.68
C HIS A 211 -10.04 -6.91 -5.87
N MET A 212 -10.69 -6.50 -4.78
CA MET A 212 -10.08 -5.63 -3.79
C MET A 212 -10.26 -6.15 -2.38
N LEU A 213 -9.25 -5.90 -1.55
CA LEU A 213 -9.37 -5.92 -0.09
C LEU A 213 -9.23 -4.49 0.44
N THR A 214 -10.02 -4.15 1.44
CA THR A 214 -10.07 -2.81 2.04
C THR A 214 -9.96 -2.91 3.56
N ARG A 215 -9.29 -1.95 4.20
CA ARG A 215 -9.46 -1.77 5.64
C ARG A 215 -10.80 -1.11 5.92
N SER A 216 -11.37 -1.37 7.09
CA SER A 216 -12.66 -0.83 7.49
C SER A 216 -12.65 -0.35 8.93
N THR A 217 -13.65 0.47 9.27
CA THR A 217 -13.96 0.81 10.66
C THR A 217 -14.69 -0.30 11.43
N GLU A 218 -14.98 -1.43 10.78
CA GLU A 218 -15.84 -2.50 11.31
C GLU A 218 -15.06 -3.62 12.02
N GLY A 219 -13.73 -3.51 12.08
CA GLY A 219 -12.88 -4.48 12.76
C GLY A 219 -12.47 -5.70 11.92
N PHE A 220 -12.83 -5.72 10.64
CA PHE A 220 -12.49 -6.76 9.67
C PHE A 220 -12.11 -6.16 8.32
N ILE A 221 -11.33 -6.89 7.53
CA ILE A 221 -11.09 -6.54 6.12
C ILE A 221 -12.36 -6.81 5.32
N TYR A 222 -12.70 -5.89 4.42
CA TYR A 222 -13.81 -6.05 3.47
C TYR A 222 -13.28 -6.38 2.09
N ARG A 223 -14.06 -7.16 1.34
CA ARG A 223 -13.81 -7.53 -0.04
C ARG A 223 -14.89 -6.98 -0.96
N SER A 224 -14.50 -6.67 -2.19
CA SER A 224 -15.40 -6.38 -3.30
C SER A 224 -14.78 -6.88 -4.60
N ASP A 225 -15.63 -7.30 -5.54
CA ASP A 225 -15.23 -7.92 -6.79
C ASP A 225 -15.83 -7.16 -7.98
N SER A 226 -15.14 -7.20 -9.11
CA SER A 226 -15.47 -6.54 -10.37
C SER A 226 -15.24 -7.51 -11.52
N GLU A 227 -16.23 -7.67 -12.39
CA GLU A 227 -16.18 -8.55 -13.58
C GLU A 227 -15.87 -7.77 -14.89
N ASN A 228 -15.57 -6.47 -14.79
CA ASN A 228 -15.38 -5.58 -15.96
C ASN A 228 -14.14 -4.68 -15.87
N GLY A 229 -13.08 -5.19 -15.25
CA GLY A 229 -11.79 -4.51 -15.18
C GLY A 229 -11.80 -3.25 -14.30
N GLY A 230 -12.57 -3.28 -13.22
CA GLY A 230 -12.63 -2.26 -12.18
C GLY A 230 -13.65 -1.15 -12.40
N MET A 231 -14.50 -1.22 -13.43
CA MET A 231 -15.45 -0.15 -13.75
C MET A 231 -16.62 -0.10 -12.78
N THR A 232 -17.17 -1.26 -12.43
CA THR A 232 -18.25 -1.42 -11.44
C THR A 232 -17.92 -2.54 -10.48
N TRP A 233 -18.49 -2.48 -9.28
CA TRP A 233 -18.15 -3.39 -8.19
C TRP A 233 -19.42 -3.98 -7.57
N CYS A 234 -19.34 -5.24 -7.11
CA CYS A 234 -20.39 -5.80 -6.26
C CYS A 234 -20.42 -5.06 -4.91
N GLN A 235 -21.49 -5.26 -4.13
CA GLN A 235 -21.54 -4.67 -2.78
C GLN A 235 -20.43 -5.26 -1.91
N ALA A 236 -19.66 -4.40 -1.25
CA ALA A 236 -18.60 -4.82 -0.36
C ALA A 236 -19.13 -5.66 0.81
N TYR A 237 -18.40 -6.71 1.15
CA TYR A 237 -18.77 -7.66 2.20
C TYR A 237 -17.58 -7.96 3.12
N PRO A 238 -17.82 -8.24 4.42
CA PRO A 238 -16.76 -8.56 5.36
C PRO A 238 -16.12 -9.92 5.05
N THR A 239 -14.84 -10.04 5.38
CA THR A 239 -14.09 -11.31 5.38
C THR A 239 -13.85 -11.79 6.81
N ASP A 240 -13.32 -13.00 6.97
CA ASP A 240 -12.91 -13.53 8.29
C ASP A 240 -11.56 -12.97 8.78
N LEU A 241 -10.95 -12.02 8.06
CA LEU A 241 -9.67 -11.42 8.43
C LEU A 241 -9.88 -10.27 9.42
N PRO A 242 -9.50 -10.42 10.71
CA PRO A 242 -9.61 -9.32 11.67
C PRO A 242 -8.65 -8.19 11.30
N ASN A 243 -9.09 -6.94 11.40
CA ASN A 243 -8.22 -5.80 11.16
C ASN A 243 -8.64 -4.60 11.99
N ASN A 244 -7.69 -3.99 12.68
CA ASN A 244 -7.92 -2.90 13.61
C ASN A 244 -8.06 -1.53 12.93
N ASN A 245 -8.55 -1.51 11.69
CA ASN A 245 -8.54 -0.34 10.80
C ASN A 245 -7.12 0.16 10.46
N SER A 246 -6.12 -0.73 10.50
CA SER A 246 -4.76 -0.44 10.04
C SER A 246 -4.60 -0.68 8.55
N GLY A 247 -3.70 0.08 7.91
CA GLY A 247 -3.37 -0.09 6.50
C GLY A 247 -2.97 -1.53 6.17
N ILE A 248 -3.36 -1.99 4.98
CA ILE A 248 -3.05 -3.32 4.43
C ILE A 248 -2.42 -3.16 3.06
N ASP A 249 -1.68 -4.17 2.59
CA ASP A 249 -1.31 -4.29 1.17
C ASP A 249 -1.09 -5.77 0.81
N LEU A 250 -1.34 -6.14 -0.44
CA LEU A 250 -1.12 -7.47 -0.96
C LEU A 250 -0.39 -7.46 -2.29
N VAL A 251 0.15 -8.63 -2.66
CA VAL A 251 0.69 -8.88 -4.00
C VAL A 251 0.26 -10.27 -4.48
N LYS A 252 -0.06 -10.39 -5.77
CA LYS A 252 -0.22 -11.66 -6.47
C LYS A 252 1.14 -12.11 -7.00
N LEU A 253 1.59 -13.29 -6.58
CA LEU A 253 2.82 -13.91 -7.08
C LEU A 253 2.61 -14.45 -8.51
N LYS A 254 3.72 -14.72 -9.22
CA LYS A 254 3.67 -15.27 -10.60
C LYS A 254 2.92 -16.61 -10.69
N ASN A 255 2.91 -17.40 -9.62
CA ASN A 255 2.19 -18.68 -9.55
C ASN A 255 0.71 -18.53 -9.15
N GLY A 256 0.19 -17.31 -9.08
CA GLY A 256 -1.22 -17.02 -8.80
C GLY A 256 -1.58 -16.85 -7.32
N LYS A 257 -0.70 -17.25 -6.39
CA LYS A 257 -0.96 -17.13 -4.95
C LYS A 257 -0.88 -15.68 -4.48
N LEU A 258 -1.70 -15.33 -3.50
CA LEU A 258 -1.75 -14.00 -2.91
C LEU A 258 -0.97 -13.96 -1.61
N VAL A 259 -0.28 -12.86 -1.35
CA VAL A 259 0.44 -12.61 -0.10
C VAL A 259 -0.03 -11.28 0.47
N LEU A 260 -0.65 -11.31 1.64
CA LEU A 260 -1.20 -10.15 2.34
C LEU A 260 -0.33 -9.80 3.54
N VAL A 261 -0.05 -8.51 3.73
CA VAL A 261 0.55 -7.98 4.96
C VAL A 261 -0.44 -7.03 5.63
N TYR A 262 -0.74 -7.29 6.89
CA TYR A 262 -1.73 -6.56 7.68
C TYR A 262 -1.53 -6.75 9.19
N ASN A 263 -2.33 -6.06 10.00
CA ASN A 263 -2.42 -6.27 11.44
C ASN A 263 -3.63 -7.18 11.74
N PRO A 264 -3.42 -8.46 12.12
CA PRO A 264 -4.50 -9.43 12.39
C PRO A 264 -5.12 -9.21 13.79
N VAL A 265 -5.57 -7.99 14.06
CA VAL A 265 -6.07 -7.56 15.36
C VAL A 265 -7.51 -7.12 15.21
N GLN A 266 -8.42 -7.64 16.03
CA GLN A 266 -9.83 -7.25 15.99
C GLN A 266 -10.04 -5.92 16.74
N GLY A 267 -11.00 -5.12 16.26
CA GLY A 267 -11.42 -3.85 16.88
C GLY A 267 -11.29 -2.67 15.93
N ASN A 268 -11.57 -1.46 16.39
CA ASN A 268 -11.38 -0.24 15.60
C ASN A 268 -10.50 0.71 16.41
N TRP A 269 -9.42 1.22 15.81
CA TRP A 269 -8.45 2.11 16.47
C TRP A 269 -7.75 1.52 17.71
N VAL A 270 -7.60 0.19 17.76
CA VAL A 270 -6.77 -0.50 18.77
C VAL A 270 -5.31 -0.61 18.31
N GLU A 271 -4.44 -1.15 19.15
CA GLU A 271 -3.00 -1.20 18.89
C GLU A 271 -2.61 -1.95 17.61
N ARG A 272 -1.64 -1.41 16.87
CA ARG A 272 -1.19 -1.91 15.57
C ARG A 272 -0.11 -2.98 15.70
N THR A 273 -0.35 -3.94 16.59
CA THR A 273 0.59 -5.02 16.88
C THR A 273 -0.14 -6.33 17.18
N PRO A 274 0.27 -7.46 16.59
CA PRO A 274 1.38 -7.64 15.65
C PRO A 274 1.10 -7.11 14.24
N ILE A 275 2.14 -7.06 13.41
CA ILE A 275 2.03 -7.02 11.94
C ILE A 275 2.47 -8.38 11.38
N ALA A 276 1.69 -8.94 10.45
CA ALA A 276 1.86 -10.30 9.98
C ALA A 276 1.69 -10.41 8.45
N LEU A 277 2.28 -11.47 7.90
CA LEU A 277 2.10 -11.93 6.54
C LEU A 277 1.23 -13.21 6.54
N ARG A 278 0.30 -13.31 5.59
CA ARG A 278 -0.48 -14.54 5.31
C ARG A 278 -0.59 -14.80 3.82
N VAL A 279 -0.85 -16.04 3.45
CA VAL A 279 -0.95 -16.50 2.06
C VAL A 279 -2.33 -17.04 1.76
N SER A 280 -2.83 -16.77 0.56
CA SER A 280 -4.03 -17.39 -0.02
C SER A 280 -3.69 -18.05 -1.35
N ASP A 281 -4.27 -19.22 -1.60
CA ASP A 281 -4.17 -19.98 -2.86
C ASP A 281 -5.51 -20.26 -3.53
N ASP A 282 -6.59 -19.67 -3.01
CA ASP A 282 -7.96 -19.83 -3.46
C ASP A 282 -8.60 -18.48 -3.81
N ASN A 283 -7.82 -17.61 -4.43
CA ASN A 283 -8.25 -16.28 -4.87
C ASN A 283 -8.77 -15.39 -3.71
N GLY A 284 -8.12 -15.46 -2.55
CA GLY A 284 -8.39 -14.59 -1.40
C GLY A 284 -9.60 -15.01 -0.57
N LEU A 285 -10.11 -16.24 -0.73
CA LEU A 285 -11.23 -16.76 0.04
C LEU A 285 -10.78 -17.24 1.42
N THR A 286 -9.65 -17.94 1.51
CA THR A 286 -9.04 -18.37 2.77
C THR A 286 -7.58 -17.94 2.86
N TRP A 287 -7.09 -17.79 4.10
CA TRP A 287 -5.76 -17.26 4.39
C TRP A 287 -5.07 -18.08 5.47
N ARG A 288 -3.87 -18.56 5.16
CA ARG A 288 -3.09 -19.50 5.99
C ARG A 288 -1.61 -19.10 6.08
N ASP A 289 -0.84 -19.93 6.77
CA ASP A 289 0.62 -19.85 6.87
C ASP A 289 1.11 -18.50 7.39
N GLU A 290 0.69 -18.16 8.62
CA GLU A 290 1.05 -16.88 9.23
C GLU A 290 2.55 -16.77 9.54
N LEU A 291 3.13 -15.63 9.19
CA LEU A 291 4.44 -15.20 9.66
C LEU A 291 4.32 -13.83 10.35
N ILE A 292 4.58 -13.78 11.65
CA ILE A 292 4.70 -12.52 12.39
C ILE A 292 5.98 -11.80 11.96
N LEU A 293 5.84 -10.60 11.39
CA LEU A 293 6.97 -9.77 10.99
C LEU A 293 7.49 -8.99 12.21
N ASP A 294 6.60 -8.30 12.92
CA ASP A 294 6.97 -7.55 14.12
C ASP A 294 5.82 -7.53 15.12
N HIS A 295 6.16 -7.48 16.40
CA HIS A 295 5.19 -7.50 17.48
C HIS A 295 5.70 -6.79 18.73
N ASN A 296 4.77 -6.40 19.60
CA ASN A 296 5.03 -5.95 20.96
C ASN A 296 3.91 -6.52 21.85
N GLU A 297 4.26 -7.44 22.74
CA GLU A 297 3.29 -8.15 23.59
C GLU A 297 2.72 -7.26 24.71
N ALA A 298 3.40 -6.16 25.06
CA ALA A 298 2.99 -5.27 26.15
C ALA A 298 3.28 -3.79 25.81
N PRO A 299 2.55 -3.20 24.84
CA PRO A 299 2.67 -1.79 24.53
C PRO A 299 2.25 -0.96 25.75
N LYS A 300 3.16 -0.08 26.22
CA LYS A 300 2.86 0.86 27.32
C LYS A 300 2.15 2.11 26.81
N THR A 301 2.36 2.43 25.54
CA THR A 301 1.73 3.50 24.80
C THR A 301 1.41 3.02 23.38
N SER A 302 0.51 3.71 22.69
CA SER A 302 0.21 3.39 21.29
C SER A 302 1.42 3.51 20.36
N HIS A 303 2.39 4.37 20.70
CA HIS A 303 3.64 4.50 19.97
C HIS A 303 4.53 3.26 20.09
N ASP A 304 4.42 2.50 21.18
CA ASP A 304 5.23 1.30 21.41
C ASP A 304 4.77 0.12 20.56
N GLY A 305 3.50 0.10 20.14
CA GLY A 305 2.85 -0.93 19.33
C GLY A 305 2.59 -0.53 17.88
N GLU A 306 3.16 0.57 17.39
CA GLU A 306 2.85 1.10 16.06
C GLU A 306 3.69 0.42 14.95
N PHE A 307 3.21 -0.72 14.44
CA PHE A 307 3.74 -1.36 13.22
C PHE A 307 2.67 -1.35 12.13
N SER A 308 2.84 -0.50 11.11
CA SER A 308 1.69 -0.11 10.30
C SER A 308 2.05 0.32 8.89
N TYR A 309 1.01 0.48 8.06
CA TYR A 309 1.11 0.90 6.66
C TYR A 309 2.14 0.06 5.88
N PRO A 310 1.92 -1.26 5.80
CA PRO A 310 2.78 -2.12 5.02
C PRO A 310 2.68 -1.81 3.54
N ALA A 311 3.77 -1.97 2.80
CA ALA A 311 3.76 -2.10 1.35
C ALA A 311 4.49 -3.39 0.99
N ILE A 312 3.96 -4.12 0.02
CA ILE A 312 4.52 -5.39 -0.44
C ILE A 312 4.58 -5.43 -1.96
N VAL A 313 5.70 -5.88 -2.49
CA VAL A 313 5.88 -6.21 -3.92
C VAL A 313 6.58 -7.55 -4.05
N SER A 314 6.47 -8.18 -5.22
CA SER A 314 7.13 -9.46 -5.48
C SER A 314 8.05 -9.39 -6.70
N ALA A 315 9.14 -10.15 -6.64
CA ALA A 315 9.94 -10.50 -7.80
C ALA A 315 10.20 -12.00 -7.73
N GLU A 316 9.70 -12.73 -8.74
CA GLU A 316 9.68 -14.20 -8.73
C GLU A 316 8.96 -14.76 -7.49
N ASN A 317 9.61 -15.65 -6.73
CA ASN A 317 9.11 -16.21 -5.47
C ASN A 317 9.62 -15.43 -4.24
N HIS A 318 10.13 -14.21 -4.45
CA HIS A 318 10.52 -13.32 -3.37
C HIS A 318 9.48 -12.24 -3.16
N VAL A 319 9.20 -11.94 -1.89
CA VAL A 319 8.45 -10.76 -1.50
C VAL A 319 9.37 -9.79 -0.77
N TYR A 320 9.14 -8.52 -1.07
CA TYR A 320 9.83 -7.38 -0.48
C TYR A 320 8.78 -6.57 0.25
N ILE A 321 9.04 -6.25 1.51
CA ILE A 321 8.06 -5.61 2.39
C ILE A 321 8.71 -4.42 3.07
N THR A 322 8.01 -3.29 3.07
CA THR A 322 8.30 -2.17 3.98
C THR A 322 7.10 -1.91 4.88
N TYR A 323 7.32 -1.37 6.06
CA TYR A 323 6.27 -0.80 6.91
C TYR A 323 6.85 0.24 7.86
N THR A 324 5.96 1.07 8.39
CA THR A 324 6.33 2.03 9.43
C THR A 324 6.63 1.32 10.73
N TRP A 325 7.82 1.56 11.27
CA TRP A 325 8.25 1.04 12.55
C TRP A 325 8.23 2.17 13.58
N LYS A 326 7.22 2.15 14.47
CA LYS A 326 7.01 3.10 15.57
C LYS A 326 6.98 4.58 15.18
N ARG A 327 6.70 4.87 13.90
CA ARG A 327 6.85 6.19 13.26
C ARG A 327 8.27 6.77 13.30
N LYS A 328 9.28 5.98 13.66
CA LYS A 328 10.68 6.44 13.83
C LYS A 328 11.61 5.99 12.72
N THR A 329 11.27 4.89 12.05
CA THR A 329 11.99 4.40 10.88
C THR A 329 11.07 3.55 10.01
N ILE A 330 11.59 3.09 8.88
CA ILE A 330 10.94 2.15 7.98
C ILE A 330 11.65 0.80 8.10
N ALA A 331 10.89 -0.25 8.44
CA ALA A 331 11.38 -1.62 8.40
C ALA A 331 11.44 -2.12 6.96
N PHE A 332 12.39 -3.01 6.66
CA PHE A 332 12.52 -3.66 5.37
C PHE A 332 12.75 -5.16 5.54
N TRP A 333 12.01 -5.96 4.77
CA TRP A 333 12.11 -7.41 4.76
C TRP A 333 12.21 -7.94 3.33
N LYS A 334 13.05 -8.96 3.16
CA LYS A 334 13.10 -9.80 1.95
C LYS A 334 12.86 -11.25 2.37
N ILE A 335 11.82 -11.86 1.82
CA ILE A 335 11.40 -13.22 2.18
C ILE A 335 11.27 -14.02 0.89
N TYR A 336 11.84 -15.22 0.88
CA TYR A 336 11.58 -16.20 -0.16
C TYR A 336 10.42 -17.10 0.29
N ILE A 337 9.44 -17.30 -0.60
CA ILE A 337 8.27 -18.13 -0.35
C ILE A 337 8.32 -19.33 -1.29
N SER A 338 8.39 -20.53 -0.73
CA SER A 338 8.23 -21.78 -1.49
C SER A 338 6.90 -22.44 -1.17
N PHE A 339 6.35 -23.09 -2.18
CA PHE A 339 5.11 -23.84 -2.14
C PHE A 339 5.45 -25.31 -2.34
#